data_AF-A0A8S2ST40-F1
#
_entry.id   AF-A0A8S2ST40-F1
#
_cell.length_a   1.000
_cell.length_b   1.000
_cell.length_c   1.000
_cell.angle_alpha   90.00
_cell.angle_beta   90.00
_cell.angle_gamma   90.00
#
_symmetry.space_group_name_H-M   'P 1'
#
loop_
_entity.id
_entity.type
_entity.pdbx_description
1 polymer ?
#
loop_
_entity_poly.entity_id
_entity_poly.type
_entity_poly.pdbx_seq_one_letter_code
_entity_poly.pdbx_strand_id
1 'polypeptide(L)'
;KFVITKAVRDCSATTAVKFLINDVILKYGTPTCILTDNGTRFTAQIMNNLFQHLGVTHLYSKVYHPQTNGQIERFNATMDGKIAVLCNERRTNWDEVLQYVT
;
A
#
# COMPACT_ATOMS: atom_id res chain seq x y z
N LYS A 1 -13.98 -0.60 -6.39
CA LYS A 1 -12.57 -0.43 -5.99
C LYS A 1 -12.35 -1.31 -4.78
N PHE A 2 -11.40 -2.24 -4.83
CA PHE A 2 -11.04 -3.08 -3.69
C PHE A 2 -9.72 -2.56 -3.12
N VAL A 3 -9.49 -2.81 -1.83
CA VAL A 3 -8.28 -2.39 -1.12
C VAL A 3 -7.67 -3.62 -0.47
N ILE A 4 -6.35 -3.65 -0.41
CA ILE A 4 -5.59 -4.66 0.31
C ILE A 4 -4.72 -3.93 1.30
N THR A 5 -4.86 -4.24 2.58
CA THR A 5 -4.06 -3.67 3.66
C THR A 5 -3.34 -4.77 4.43
N LYS A 6 -2.18 -4.46 4.98
CA LYS A 6 -1.48 -5.34 5.90
C LYS A 6 -0.76 -4.53 6.96
N ALA A 7 -0.97 -4.91 8.22
CA ALA A 7 -0.20 -4.36 9.32
C ALA A 7 1.24 -4.89 9.22
N VAL A 8 2.20 -3.98 9.20
CA VAL A 8 3.63 -4.29 9.09
C VAL A 8 4.38 -3.63 10.24
N ARG A 9 5.35 -4.35 10.81
CA ARG A 9 6.16 -3.87 11.93
C ARG A 9 7.25 -2.90 11.50
N ASP A 10 7.68 -3.01 10.25
CA ASP A 10 8.67 -2.14 9.66
C ASP A 10 8.14 -1.56 8.35
N CYS A 11 8.84 -0.52 7.96
CA CYS A 11 8.49 0.37 6.89
C CYS A 11 9.54 0.25 5.76
N SER A 12 10.20 -0.91 5.65
CA SER A 12 11.29 -1.14 4.71
C SER A 12 10.80 -1.49 3.30
N ALA A 13 11.65 -1.27 2.30
CA ALA A 13 11.35 -1.66 0.92
C ALA A 13 11.22 -3.18 0.75
N THR A 14 11.98 -3.97 1.51
CA THR A 14 11.90 -5.45 1.49
C THR A 14 10.54 -5.93 2.01
N THR A 15 10.00 -5.31 3.06
CA THR A 15 8.67 -5.63 3.58
C THR A 15 7.57 -5.25 2.58
N ALA A 16 7.70 -4.10 1.90
CA ALA A 16 6.79 -3.72 0.83
C ALA A 16 6.81 -4.72 -0.35
N VAL A 17 7.99 -5.18 -0.77
CA VAL A 17 8.15 -6.22 -1.81
C VAL A 17 7.47 -7.52 -1.39
N LYS A 18 7.71 -7.98 -0.15
CA LYS A 18 7.08 -9.20 0.37
C LYS A 18 5.56 -9.09 0.41
N PHE A 19 5.02 -7.93 0.78
CA PHE A 19 3.60 -7.68 0.74
C PHE A 19 3.06 -7.75 -0.69
N LEU A 20 3.69 -7.05 -1.63
CA LEU A 20 3.24 -7.05 -3.02
C LEU A 20 3.25 -8.46 -3.63
N ILE A 21 4.30 -9.25 -3.39
CA ILE A 21 4.37 -10.62 -3.89
C ILE A 21 3.30 -11.50 -3.25
N ASN A 22 3.28 -11.58 -1.91
CA ASN A 22 2.46 -12.58 -1.21
C ASN A 22 0.98 -12.25 -1.17
N ASP A 23 0.65 -10.96 -1.06
CA ASP A 23 -0.72 -10.52 -0.82
C ASP A 23 -1.39 -9.92 -2.06
N VAL A 24 -0.62 -9.58 -3.10
CA VAL A 24 -1.16 -9.06 -4.37
C VAL A 24 -0.90 -10.05 -5.51
N ILE A 25 0.37 -10.27 -5.88
CA ILE A 25 0.72 -11.00 -7.11
C ILE A 25 0.32 -12.48 -7.02
N LEU A 26 0.66 -13.16 -5.92
CA LEU A 26 0.35 -14.58 -5.77
C LEU A 26 -1.17 -14.87 -5.65
N LYS A 27 -1.97 -13.88 -5.23
CA LYS A 27 -3.42 -14.05 -5.01
C LYS A 27 -4.26 -13.59 -6.20
N TYR A 28 -3.85 -12.50 -6.86
CA TYR A 28 -4.63 -11.83 -7.90
C TYR A 28 -3.94 -11.80 -9.27
N GLY A 29 -2.71 -12.30 -9.36
CA GLY A 29 -1.89 -12.27 -10.56
C GLY A 29 -1.05 -11.00 -10.68
N THR A 30 -0.16 -11.00 -11.67
CA THR A 30 0.76 -9.88 -11.93
C THR A 30 0.02 -8.74 -12.62
N PRO A 31 -0.01 -7.52 -12.04
CA PRO A 31 -0.61 -6.36 -12.68
C PRO A 31 0.22 -5.91 -13.88
N THR A 32 -0.40 -5.31 -14.89
CA THR A 32 0.32 -4.73 -16.04
C THR A 32 1.04 -3.43 -15.68
N CYS A 33 0.49 -2.68 -14.71
CA CYS A 33 1.00 -1.39 -14.30
C CYS A 33 0.79 -1.16 -12.80
N ILE A 34 1.79 -0.56 -12.14
CA ILE A 34 1.71 -0.13 -10.74
C ILE A 34 2.05 1.35 -10.67
N LEU A 35 1.21 2.14 -10.01
CA LEU A 35 1.44 3.55 -9.73
C LEU A 35 1.83 3.72 -8.26
N THR A 36 3.00 4.28 -7.98
CA THR A 36 3.42 4.62 -6.61
C THR A 36 3.73 6.11 -6.48
N ASP A 37 3.77 6.60 -5.24
CA ASP A 37 4.40 7.88 -4.97
C ASP A 37 5.92 7.83 -5.12
N ASN A 38 6.56 9.00 -5.04
CA ASN A 38 8.03 9.13 -5.04
C ASN A 38 8.65 8.82 -3.68
N GLY A 39 7.96 8.05 -2.82
CA GLY A 39 8.50 7.60 -1.55
C GLY A 39 9.75 6.77 -1.75
N THR A 40 10.77 7.02 -0.94
CA THR A 40 12.10 6.36 -1.01
C THR A 40 12.05 4.84 -0.94
N ARG A 41 10.95 4.28 -0.43
CA ARG A 41 10.70 2.84 -0.30
C ARG A 41 10.25 2.19 -1.61
N PHE A 42 9.55 2.95 -2.44
CA PHE A 42 9.07 2.52 -3.75
C PHE A 42 10.04 2.85 -4.87
N THR A 43 10.97 3.80 -4.64
CA THR A 43 12.11 4.08 -5.55
C THR A 43 13.32 3.18 -5.28
N ALA A 44 13.27 2.32 -4.27
CA ALA A 44 14.37 1.42 -3.94
C ALA A 44 14.67 0.45 -5.09
N GLN A 45 15.96 0.21 -5.34
CA GLN A 45 16.43 -0.66 -6.42
C GLN A 45 15.77 -2.05 -6.40
N ILE A 46 15.42 -2.57 -5.22
CA ILE A 46 14.72 -3.84 -5.07
C ILE A 46 13.32 -3.85 -5.71
N MET A 47 12.57 -2.74 -5.63
CA MET A 47 11.25 -2.64 -6.27
C MET A 47 11.36 -2.53 -7.78
N ASN A 48 12.30 -1.72 -8.27
CA ASN A 48 12.57 -1.60 -9.70
C ASN A 48 12.98 -2.95 -10.32
N ASN A 49 13.88 -3.69 -9.65
CA ASN A 49 14.28 -5.04 -10.09
C ASN A 49 13.10 -6.01 -10.12
N LEU A 50 12.21 -5.94 -9.12
CA LEU A 50 10.99 -6.76 -9.08
C LEU A 50 10.07 -6.45 -10.27
N PHE A 51 9.78 -5.17 -10.50
CA PHE A 51 8.90 -4.76 -11.60
C PHE A 51 9.47 -5.14 -12.96
N GLN A 52 10.77 -4.98 -13.17
CA GLN A 52 11.44 -5.43 -14.39
C GLN A 52 11.32 -6.94 -14.58
N HIS A 53 11.55 -7.74 -13.53
CA HIS A 53 11.47 -9.19 -13.61
C HIS A 53 10.04 -9.69 -13.91
N LEU A 54 9.04 -8.99 -13.40
CA LEU A 54 7.63 -9.31 -13.59
C LEU A 54 7.03 -8.70 -14.87
N GLY A 55 7.78 -7.88 -15.61
CA GLY A 55 7.26 -7.14 -16.77
C GLY A 55 6.21 -6.09 -16.41
N VAL A 56 6.22 -5.59 -15.17
CA VAL A 56 5.28 -4.59 -14.68
C VAL A 56 5.77 -3.20 -15.07
N THR A 57 4.89 -2.39 -15.65
CA THR A 57 5.20 -0.97 -15.89
C THR A 57 5.06 -0.19 -14.58
N HIS A 58 6.16 0.36 -14.08
CA HIS A 58 6.14 1.21 -12.89
C HIS A 58 5.95 2.67 -13.28
N LEU A 59 4.83 3.24 -12.82
CA LEU A 59 4.53 4.66 -12.94
C LEU A 59 4.77 5.35 -11.61
N TYR A 60 5.30 6.57 -11.70
CA TYR A 60 5.46 7.46 -10.56
C TYR A 60 4.39 8.54 -10.60
N SER A 61 3.66 8.75 -9.50
CA SER A 61 2.80 9.91 -9.36
C SER A 61 3.70 11.15 -9.35
N LYS A 62 3.42 12.15 -10.20
CA LYS A 62 4.15 13.43 -10.10
C LYS A 62 3.97 14.01 -8.72
N VAL A 63 5.03 14.62 -8.19
CA VAL A 63 4.96 15.47 -7.01
C VAL A 63 3.90 16.53 -7.32
N TYR A 64 2.84 16.62 -6.49
CA TYR A 64 1.64 17.43 -6.75
C TYR A 64 0.72 16.94 -7.90
N HIS A 65 0.25 15.69 -7.85
CA HIS A 65 -0.98 15.27 -8.56
C HIS A 65 -2.18 15.14 -7.61
N PRO A 66 -2.83 16.27 -7.23
CA PRO A 66 -3.90 16.29 -6.24
C PRO A 66 -5.14 15.47 -6.65
N GLN A 67 -5.36 15.18 -7.93
CA GLN A 67 -6.48 14.34 -8.37
C GLN A 67 -6.27 12.84 -8.15
N THR A 68 -5.05 12.35 -8.39
CA THR A 68 -4.73 10.92 -8.22
C THR A 68 -4.39 10.62 -6.76
N ASN A 69 -3.56 11.47 -6.14
CA ASN A 69 -3.27 11.35 -4.71
C ASN A 69 -4.49 11.70 -3.86
N GLY A 70 -5.30 12.68 -4.23
CA GLY A 70 -6.48 13.06 -3.44
C GLY A 70 -7.54 11.97 -3.33
N GLN A 71 -7.54 10.96 -4.22
CA GLN A 71 -8.38 9.78 -4.05
C GLN A 71 -7.79 8.81 -3.01
N ILE A 72 -6.47 8.60 -3.04
CA ILE A 72 -5.75 7.78 -2.06
C ILE A 72 -5.79 8.46 -0.68
N GLU A 73 -5.57 9.77 -0.60
CA GLU A 73 -5.62 10.56 0.63
C GLU A 73 -7.00 10.53 1.29
N ARG A 74 -8.08 10.75 0.51
CA ARG A 74 -9.45 10.61 1.04
C ARG A 74 -9.76 9.20 1.49
N PHE A 75 -9.24 8.20 0.78
CA PHE A 75 -9.40 6.81 1.16
C PHE A 75 -8.67 6.51 2.48
N ASN A 76 -7.42 6.95 2.62
CA ASN A 76 -6.64 6.81 3.85
C ASN A 76 -7.34 7.49 5.03
N ALA A 77 -7.84 8.72 4.84
CA ALA A 77 -8.61 9.41 5.87
C ALA A 77 -9.88 8.66 6.28
N THR A 78 -10.55 8.00 5.32
CA THR A 78 -11.73 7.15 5.61
C THR A 78 -11.34 5.91 6.41
N MET A 79 -10.21 5.28 6.08
CA MET A 79 -9.68 4.14 6.84
C MET A 79 -9.29 4.55 8.26
N ASP A 80 -8.56 5.66 8.40
CA ASP A 80 -8.14 6.18 9.72
C ASP A 80 -9.36 6.47 10.60
N GLY A 81 -10.43 7.04 10.03
CA GLY A 81 -11.70 7.24 10.73
C GLY A 81 -12.34 5.94 11.21
N LYS A 82 -12.40 4.92 10.35
CA LYS A 82 -12.95 3.60 10.72
C LYS A 82 -12.10 2.90 11.78
N ILE A 83 -10.77 2.94 11.65
CA ILE A 83 -9.83 2.39 12.63
C ILE A 83 -10.01 3.12 13.97
N ALA A 84 -10.13 4.45 13.96
CA ALA A 84 -10.32 5.22 15.19
C ALA A 84 -11.61 4.88 15.94
N VAL A 85 -12.69 4.53 15.22
CA VAL A 85 -13.98 4.13 15.81
C VAL A 85 -13.91 2.71 16.41
N LEU A 86 -13.20 1.79 15.74
CA LEU A 86 -13.16 0.38 16.13
C LEU A 86 -12.00 0.04 17.09
N CYS A 87 -11.00 0.90 17.18
CA CYS A 87 -9.93 0.78 18.17
C CYS A 87 -10.46 0.86 19.60
N ASN A 88 -9.81 0.12 20.50
CA ASN A 88 -10.04 0.26 21.92
C ASN A 88 -9.64 1.67 22.41
N GLU A 89 -10.05 2.04 23.63
CA GLU A 89 -9.75 3.36 24.21
C GLU A 89 -8.25 3.69 24.23
N ARG A 90 -7.39 2.66 24.33
CA ARG A 90 -5.93 2.79 24.35
C ARG A 90 -5.29 2.81 22.96
N ARG A 91 -6.06 2.60 21.89
CA ARG A 91 -5.64 2.50 20.48
C ARG A 91 -4.50 1.50 20.23
N THR A 92 -4.43 0.43 21.02
CA THR A 92 -3.34 -0.56 20.94
C THR A 92 -3.62 -1.72 20.00
N ASN A 93 -4.88 -1.92 19.59
CA ASN A 93 -5.33 -3.05 18.78
C ASN A 93 -5.66 -2.65 17.33
N TRP A 94 -5.10 -1.54 16.83
CA TRP A 94 -5.41 -1.02 15.50
C TRP A 94 -5.06 -2.01 14.38
N ASP A 95 -4.02 -2.82 14.58
CA ASP A 95 -3.53 -3.84 13.67
C ASP A 95 -4.48 -5.04 13.58
N GLU A 96 -5.10 -5.43 14.70
CA GLU A 96 -6.18 -6.43 14.73
C GLU A 96 -7.46 -5.90 14.11
N VAL A 97 -7.74 -4.60 14.27
CA VAL A 97 -8.92 -3.93 13.72
C VAL A 97 -8.83 -3.78 12.19
N LEU A 98 -7.62 -3.68 11.65
CA LEU A 98 -7.36 -3.43 10.23
C LEU A 98 -8.05 -4.44 9.30
N GLN A 99 -8.17 -5.71 9.72
CA GLN A 99 -8.83 -6.77 8.95
C GLN A 99 -10.34 -6.57 8.79
N TYR A 100 -10.98 -5.76 9.65
CA TYR A 100 -12.41 -5.46 9.59
C TYR A 100 -12.72 -4.18 8.80
N VAL A 101 -11.70 -3.38 8.48
CA VAL A 101 -11.83 -2.09 7.81
C VAL A 101 -11.71 -2.22 6.27
N THR A 102 -11.15 -3.33 5.81
CA THR A 102 -10.68 -3.58 4.44
C THR A 102 -11.51 -4.66 3.77
#